data_AF-A0A171AJ44-F1
#
_entry.id   AF-A0A171AJ44-F1
#
_cell.length_a   1.000
_cell.length_b   1.000
_cell.length_c   1.000
_cell.angle_alpha   90.00
_cell.angle_beta   90.00
_cell.angle_gamma   90.00
#
_symmetry.space_group_name_H-M   'P 1'
#
loop_
_entity.id
_entity.type
_entity.pdbx_description
1 polymer ?
#
loop_
_entity_poly.entity_id
_entity_poly.type
_entity_poly.pdbx_seq_one_letter_code
_entity_poly.pdbx_strand_id
1 'polypeptide(L)'
;PPYTRPDITCHGDSGEGKALLLGVYSPPVLEDLKATIFTRTALKYDKLSCDKLSENIHAAGAVPKLGEVRLFYNLEPTFPIVAVAGLGNPSYGYNKTEQRDELKEAVRVAVGSAARAVQDLNVTRIYLESFGNTEAAAEGAVLSLWCIKI
;
A
#
# COMPACT_ATOMS: atom_id res chain seq x y z
N PRO A 1 29.15 17.83 -5.31
CA PRO A 1 29.62 16.43 -5.16
C PRO A 1 28.87 15.50 -6.12
N PRO A 2 29.55 14.65 -6.91
CA PRO A 2 28.86 13.74 -7.82
C PRO A 2 28.23 12.60 -7.01
N TYR A 3 26.90 12.49 -7.05
CA TYR A 3 26.15 11.37 -6.49
C TYR A 3 26.39 10.14 -7.36
N THR A 4 27.36 9.31 -6.98
CA THR A 4 27.52 7.97 -7.51
C THR A 4 26.35 7.10 -7.05
N ARG A 5 25.53 6.64 -8.00
CA ARG A 5 24.41 5.71 -7.80
C ARG A 5 24.97 4.34 -7.37
N PRO A 6 24.64 3.81 -6.18
CA PRO A 6 25.15 2.51 -5.75
C PRO A 6 24.16 1.41 -6.14
N ASP A 7 24.06 1.07 -7.43
CA ASP A 7 23.09 0.05 -7.86
C ASP A 7 23.73 -1.06 -8.74
N ILE A 8 25.04 -1.25 -8.62
CA ILE A 8 25.73 -2.40 -9.22
C ILE A 8 26.27 -3.28 -8.09
N THR A 9 25.52 -4.34 -7.77
CA THR A 9 26.07 -5.45 -7.00
C THR A 9 27.01 -6.26 -7.90
N CYS A 10 28.05 -6.85 -7.32
CA CYS A 10 29.09 -7.62 -8.02
C CYS A 10 28.60 -8.94 -8.63
N HIS A 11 27.29 -9.16 -8.76
CA HIS A 11 26.67 -10.31 -9.41
C HIS A 11 25.97 -9.96 -10.73
N GLY A 12 26.05 -8.71 -11.19
CA GLY A 12 25.47 -8.30 -12.47
C GLY A 12 23.94 -8.32 -12.50
N ASP A 13 23.28 -8.65 -11.40
CA ASP A 13 21.86 -8.46 -11.25
C ASP A 13 21.64 -6.99 -10.84
N SER A 14 21.03 -6.22 -11.74
CA SER A 14 20.47 -4.92 -11.37
C SER A 14 19.34 -5.25 -10.40
N GLY A 15 19.61 -5.20 -9.10
CA GLY A 15 18.63 -5.53 -8.06
C GLY A 15 17.47 -4.55 -8.10
N GLU A 16 16.53 -4.78 -9.01
CA GLU A 16 15.33 -4.00 -9.18
C GLU A 16 14.46 -4.20 -7.94
N GLY A 17 14.53 -3.26 -7.00
CA GLY A 17 13.65 -3.27 -5.83
C GLY A 17 12.19 -3.36 -6.27
N LYS A 18 11.47 -4.37 -5.77
CA LYS A 18 10.05 -4.58 -6.03
C LYS A 18 9.26 -4.30 -4.76
N ALA A 19 8.16 -3.56 -4.89
CA ALA A 19 7.20 -3.36 -3.81
C ALA A 19 5.80 -3.82 -4.23
N LEU A 20 5.07 -4.41 -3.29
CA LEU A 20 3.65 -4.73 -3.42
C LEU A 20 2.81 -3.80 -2.55
N LEU A 21 1.75 -3.23 -3.09
CA LEU A 21 0.82 -2.35 -2.39
C LEU A 21 -0.49 -3.10 -2.14
N LEU A 22 -0.91 -3.14 -0.88
CA LEU A 22 -2.10 -3.85 -0.40
C LEU A 22 -2.95 -2.94 0.49
N GLY A 23 -4.26 -3.18 0.51
CA GLY A 23 -5.23 -2.40 1.27
C GLY A 23 -5.75 -3.11 2.51
N VAL A 24 -6.02 -2.32 3.55
CA VAL A 24 -6.72 -2.75 4.76
C VAL A 24 -7.80 -1.73 5.13
N TYR A 25 -8.98 -2.20 5.50
CA TYR A 25 -10.05 -1.34 5.98
C TYR A 25 -9.92 -1.13 7.49
N SER A 26 -10.22 0.09 7.92
CA SER A 26 -10.24 0.51 9.32
C SER A 26 -11.68 0.93 9.68
N PRO A 27 -12.52 -0.02 10.11
CA PRO A 27 -13.92 0.27 10.45
C PRO A 27 -14.02 1.07 11.76
N PRO A 28 -14.91 2.07 11.85
CA PRO A 28 -14.97 2.98 13.00
C PRO A 28 -15.51 2.35 14.30
N VAL A 29 -16.17 1.19 14.23
CA VAL A 29 -16.94 0.60 15.34
C VAL A 29 -16.25 -0.60 15.99
N LEU A 30 -15.23 -1.18 15.34
CA LEU A 30 -14.49 -2.31 15.91
C LEU A 30 -13.28 -1.76 16.68
N GLU A 31 -13.47 -1.51 17.98
CA GLU A 31 -12.37 -1.38 18.95
C GLU A 31 -11.64 -2.72 19.18
N ASP A 32 -12.17 -3.82 18.64
CA ASP A 32 -11.44 -5.07 18.53
C ASP A 32 -10.24 -4.89 17.57
N LEU A 33 -9.10 -4.55 18.17
CA LEU A 33 -7.77 -4.47 17.55
C LEU A 33 -7.37 -5.71 16.71
N LYS A 34 -8.17 -6.79 16.77
CA LYS A 34 -7.95 -8.06 16.09
C LYS A 34 -8.73 -8.23 14.78
N ALA A 35 -9.78 -7.43 14.52
CA ALA A 35 -10.60 -7.59 13.32
C ALA A 35 -10.04 -6.76 12.16
N THR A 36 -8.85 -7.14 11.67
CA THR A 36 -8.26 -6.57 10.47
C THR A 36 -9.05 -7.01 9.23
N ILE A 37 -9.71 -6.07 8.54
CA ILE A 37 -10.47 -6.39 7.32
C ILE A 37 -9.59 -6.12 6.11
N PHE A 38 -9.04 -7.18 5.52
CA PHE A 38 -8.26 -7.08 4.30
C PHE A 38 -9.13 -6.89 3.06
N THR A 39 -8.57 -6.25 2.04
CA THR A 39 -9.09 -6.37 0.68
C THR A 39 -9.01 -7.82 0.19
N ARG A 40 -9.75 -8.14 -0.88
CA ARG A 40 -9.77 -9.51 -1.42
C ARG A 40 -8.39 -10.00 -1.86
N THR A 41 -7.54 -9.11 -2.39
CA THR A 41 -6.21 -9.47 -2.86
C THR A 41 -5.22 -9.53 -1.70
N ALA A 42 -5.27 -8.58 -0.74
CA ALA A 42 -4.50 -8.67 0.50
C ALA A 42 -4.79 -9.95 1.30
N LEU A 43 -6.06 -10.38 1.41
CA LEU A 43 -6.42 -11.64 2.08
C LEU A 43 -5.84 -12.87 1.37
N LYS A 44 -5.82 -12.88 0.03
CA LYS A 44 -5.21 -13.97 -0.74
C LYS A 44 -3.70 -13.99 -0.52
N TYR A 45 -3.08 -12.82 -0.52
CA TYR A 45 -1.66 -12.66 -0.28
C TYR A 45 -1.26 -13.12 1.12
N ASP A 46 -2.02 -12.75 2.17
CA ASP A 46 -1.79 -13.19 3.55
C ASP A 46 -1.73 -14.73 3.63
N LYS A 47 -2.71 -15.40 3.03
CA LYS A 47 -2.75 -16.87 2.93
C LYS A 47 -1.56 -17.47 2.18
N LEU A 48 -1.08 -16.81 1.11
CA LEU A 48 0.11 -17.25 0.37
C LEU A 48 1.40 -17.03 1.16
N SER A 49 1.41 -16.03 2.05
CA SER A 49 2.52 -15.73 2.95
C SER A 49 2.47 -16.52 4.26
N CYS A 50 1.58 -17.51 4.39
CA CYS A 50 1.34 -18.28 5.61
C CYS A 50 0.94 -17.40 6.80
N ASP A 51 -0.02 -16.49 6.60
CA ASP A 51 -0.61 -15.60 7.61
C ASP A 51 0.38 -14.61 8.26
N LYS A 52 1.59 -14.47 7.72
CA LYS A 52 2.60 -13.56 8.22
C LYS A 52 2.17 -12.09 8.13
N LEU A 53 1.38 -11.71 7.12
CA LEU A 53 0.96 -10.33 6.97
C LEU A 53 0.02 -9.92 8.12
N SER A 54 -0.96 -10.76 8.45
CA SER A 54 -1.87 -10.51 9.57
C SER A 54 -1.17 -10.55 10.93
N GLU A 55 -0.26 -11.52 11.13
CA GLU A 55 0.59 -11.58 12.34
C GLU A 55 1.39 -10.29 12.53
N ASN A 56 2.07 -9.81 11.47
CA ASN A 56 2.88 -8.60 11.54
C ASN A 56 2.05 -7.33 11.71
N ILE A 57 0.87 -7.24 11.10
CA ILE A 57 -0.04 -6.10 11.31
C ILE A 57 -0.50 -6.03 12.76
N HIS A 58 -0.90 -7.15 13.34
CA HIS A 58 -1.32 -7.22 14.74
C HIS A 58 -0.16 -6.93 15.69
N ALA A 59 1.04 -7.44 15.40
CA ALA A 59 2.25 -7.16 16.18
C ALA A 59 2.64 -5.68 16.14
N ALA A 60 2.43 -5.01 15.01
CA ALA A 60 2.70 -3.58 14.84
C ALA A 60 1.63 -2.65 15.47
N GLY A 61 0.58 -3.21 16.09
CA GLY A 61 -0.42 -2.47 16.84
C GLY A 61 -1.63 -2.05 16.00
N ALA A 62 -2.09 -0.81 16.15
CA ALA A 62 -3.32 -0.33 15.52
C ALA A 62 -3.29 -0.47 13.99
N VAL A 63 -4.43 -0.79 13.37
CA VAL A 63 -4.57 -0.89 11.91
C VAL A 63 -4.40 0.50 11.28
N PRO A 64 -3.65 0.63 10.16
CA PRO A 64 -3.50 1.90 9.45
C PRO A 64 -4.84 2.57 9.11
N LYS A 65 -4.97 3.85 9.46
CA LYS A 65 -6.13 4.68 9.09
C LYS A 65 -6.02 5.15 7.64
N LEU A 66 -7.06 5.84 7.15
CA LEU A 66 -7.05 6.39 5.80
C LEU A 66 -5.81 7.27 5.56
N GLY A 67 -5.01 6.92 4.54
CA GLY A 67 -3.79 7.64 4.18
C GLY A 67 -2.54 7.25 5.01
N GLU A 68 -2.70 6.44 6.05
CA GLU A 68 -1.57 5.85 6.75
C GLU A 68 -1.08 4.60 6.02
N VAL A 69 0.23 4.38 6.07
CA VAL A 69 0.89 3.26 5.41
C VAL A 69 1.82 2.58 6.40
N ARG A 70 1.83 1.26 6.38
CA ARG A 70 2.81 0.45 7.12
C ARG A 70 3.60 -0.41 6.15
N LEU A 71 4.92 -0.38 6.29
CA LEU A 71 5.85 -1.16 5.47
C LEU A 71 6.25 -2.42 6.20
N PHE A 72 6.17 -3.55 5.50
CA PHE A 72 6.66 -4.85 5.95
C PHE A 72 7.71 -5.34 4.97
N TYR A 73 8.70 -6.04 5.51
CA TYR A 73 9.87 -6.48 4.77
C TYR A 73 9.99 -7.99 4.83
N ASN A 74 10.31 -8.61 3.70
CA ASN A 74 10.65 -10.03 3.58
C ASN A 74 9.59 -10.98 4.20
N LEU A 75 8.30 -10.68 4.00
CA LEU A 75 7.21 -11.59 4.38
C LEU A 75 7.33 -12.91 3.59
N GLU A 76 7.57 -12.79 2.28
CA GLU A 76 7.92 -13.87 1.38
C GLU A 76 8.90 -13.41 0.28
N PRO A 77 9.54 -14.34 -0.46
CA PRO A 77 10.62 -14.01 -1.40
C PRO A 77 10.20 -13.18 -2.64
N THR A 78 8.92 -13.20 -3.03
CA THR A 78 8.46 -12.58 -4.28
C THR A 78 8.40 -11.06 -4.18
N PHE A 79 7.89 -10.54 -3.06
CA PHE A 79 7.77 -9.11 -2.80
C PHE A 79 8.57 -8.76 -1.52
N PRO A 80 9.84 -8.33 -1.65
CA PRO A 80 10.69 -8.04 -0.50
C PRO A 80 10.16 -6.84 0.31
N ILE A 81 9.38 -5.95 -0.31
CA ILE A 81 8.75 -4.80 0.33
C ILE A 81 7.23 -4.88 0.10
N VAL A 82 6.48 -4.76 1.17
CA VAL A 82 5.01 -4.81 1.16
C VAL A 82 4.48 -3.59 1.90
N ALA A 83 3.79 -2.72 1.19
CA ALA A 83 3.15 -1.53 1.74
C ALA A 83 1.66 -1.78 1.95
N VAL A 84 1.23 -1.72 3.21
CA VAL A 84 -0.17 -1.84 3.59
C VAL A 84 -0.75 -0.46 3.83
N ALA A 85 -1.70 -0.06 2.99
CA ALA A 85 -2.37 1.23 3.04
C ALA A 85 -3.74 1.11 3.73
N GLY A 86 -4.03 2.03 4.65
CA GLY A 86 -5.36 2.13 5.24
C GLY A 86 -6.36 2.76 4.27
N LEU A 87 -7.46 2.06 4.01
CA LEU A 87 -8.59 2.49 3.19
C LEU A 87 -9.68 3.21 3.99
N GLY A 88 -9.60 3.20 5.33
CA GLY A 88 -10.65 3.73 6.18
C GLY A 88 -11.90 2.86 6.18
N ASN A 89 -13.08 3.49 6.21
CA ASN A 89 -14.36 2.80 6.39
C ASN A 89 -14.73 1.96 5.14
N PRO A 90 -15.03 0.66 5.27
CA PRO A 90 -15.46 -0.17 4.14
C PRO A 90 -16.80 0.27 3.53
N SER A 91 -17.61 1.04 4.26
CA SER A 91 -18.95 1.46 3.85
C SER A 91 -18.98 2.86 3.21
N TYR A 92 -17.87 3.34 2.64
CA TYR A 92 -17.87 4.59 1.89
C TYR A 92 -18.80 4.53 0.69
N GLY A 93 -19.39 5.68 0.37
CA GLY A 93 -20.30 5.87 -0.75
C GLY A 93 -20.31 7.32 -1.21
N TYR A 94 -21.37 7.71 -1.91
CA TYR A 94 -21.50 9.07 -2.41
C TYR A 94 -21.84 10.06 -1.29
N ASN A 95 -20.99 11.06 -1.10
CA ASN A 95 -21.20 12.15 -0.16
C ASN A 95 -21.87 13.33 -0.87
N LYS A 96 -23.12 13.63 -0.50
CA LYS A 96 -23.91 14.71 -1.11
C LYS A 96 -23.38 16.10 -0.75
N THR A 97 -22.71 16.26 0.39
CA THR A 97 -22.16 17.56 0.78
C THR A 97 -20.94 17.89 -0.07
N GLU A 98 -20.03 16.94 -0.23
CA GLU A 98 -18.81 17.08 -1.02
C GLU A 98 -19.02 16.85 -2.52
N GLN A 99 -20.22 16.42 -2.93
CA GLN A 99 -20.58 16.06 -4.31
C GLN A 99 -19.59 15.04 -4.93
N ARG A 100 -19.07 14.12 -4.11
CA ARG A 100 -17.98 13.20 -4.48
C ARG A 100 -18.23 11.78 -3.99
N ASP A 101 -17.69 10.83 -4.73
CA ASP A 101 -17.59 9.43 -4.32
C ASP A 101 -16.41 9.25 -3.35
N GLU A 102 -16.71 9.09 -2.06
CA GLU A 102 -15.69 8.94 -1.01
C GLU A 102 -14.95 7.61 -1.09
N LEU A 103 -15.57 6.56 -1.66
CA LEU A 103 -14.90 5.28 -1.86
C LEU A 103 -13.75 5.45 -2.85
N LYS A 104 -14.04 6.08 -4.00
CA LYS A 104 -13.01 6.35 -5.02
C LYS A 104 -11.92 7.26 -4.46
N GLU A 105 -12.28 8.28 -3.70
CA GLU A 105 -11.28 9.16 -3.12
C GLU A 105 -10.42 8.46 -2.08
N ALA A 106 -11.01 7.67 -1.19
CA ALA A 106 -10.28 6.92 -0.18
C ALA A 106 -9.22 6.00 -0.82
N VAL A 107 -9.59 5.35 -1.94
CA VAL A 107 -8.64 4.54 -2.72
C VAL A 107 -7.49 5.38 -3.26
N ARG A 108 -7.76 6.55 -3.87
CA ARG A 108 -6.70 7.44 -4.38
C ARG A 108 -5.73 7.87 -3.28
N VAL A 109 -6.26 8.27 -2.13
CA VAL A 109 -5.46 8.73 -0.97
C VAL A 109 -4.60 7.60 -0.41
N ALA A 110 -5.20 6.42 -0.18
CA ALA A 110 -4.50 5.26 0.36
C ALA A 110 -3.37 4.81 -0.59
N VAL A 111 -3.68 4.64 -1.87
CA VAL A 111 -2.71 4.22 -2.88
C VAL A 111 -1.63 5.27 -3.06
N GLY A 112 -1.99 6.56 -3.13
CA GLY A 112 -1.03 7.63 -3.30
C GLY A 112 -0.02 7.70 -2.16
N SER A 113 -0.49 7.52 -0.93
CA SER A 113 0.36 7.49 0.26
C SER A 113 1.31 6.28 0.22
N ALA A 114 0.82 5.11 -0.18
CA ALA A 114 1.63 3.89 -0.25
C ALA A 114 2.65 3.92 -1.40
N ALA A 115 2.25 4.43 -2.57
CA ALA A 115 3.13 4.62 -3.71
C ALA A 115 4.27 5.59 -3.38
N ARG A 116 3.96 6.68 -2.66
CA ARG A 116 4.98 7.61 -2.20
C ARG A 116 5.94 6.98 -1.18
N ALA A 117 5.40 6.26 -0.19
CA ALA A 117 6.19 5.59 0.83
C ALA A 117 7.21 4.60 0.23
N VAL A 118 6.84 3.87 -0.83
CA VAL A 118 7.77 2.96 -1.51
C VAL A 118 8.69 3.68 -2.49
N GLN A 119 8.27 4.80 -3.09
CA GLN A 119 9.13 5.64 -3.94
C GLN A 119 10.36 6.16 -3.17
N ASP A 120 10.18 6.51 -1.90
CA ASP A 120 11.25 6.96 -1.01
C ASP A 120 12.27 5.85 -0.68
N LEU A 121 11.94 4.58 -0.95
CA LEU A 121 12.85 3.42 -0.83
C LEU A 121 13.60 3.10 -2.13
N ASN A 122 13.50 3.95 -3.15
CA ASN A 122 14.16 3.77 -4.45
C ASN A 122 13.80 2.46 -5.18
N VAL A 123 12.59 1.94 -4.97
CA VAL A 123 12.09 0.77 -5.71
C VAL A 123 11.92 1.10 -7.19
N THR A 124 12.26 0.16 -8.06
CA THR A 124 12.13 0.34 -9.52
C THR A 124 10.80 -0.15 -10.05
N ARG A 125 10.13 -1.07 -9.33
CA ARG A 125 8.84 -1.65 -9.73
C ARG A 125 7.86 -1.68 -8.59
N ILE A 126 6.65 -1.19 -8.85
CA ILE A 126 5.53 -1.17 -7.93
C ILE A 126 4.43 -2.07 -8.50
N TYR A 127 4.01 -3.05 -7.73
CA TYR A 127 2.85 -3.90 -8.01
C TYR A 127 1.69 -3.42 -7.17
N LEU A 128 0.58 -3.12 -7.83
CA LEU A 128 -0.59 -2.49 -7.22
C LEU A 128 -1.78 -3.44 -7.29
N GLU A 129 -2.46 -3.67 -6.16
CA GLU A 129 -3.75 -4.36 -6.19
C GLU A 129 -4.89 -3.43 -6.66
N SER A 130 -6.12 -3.95 -6.74
CA SER A 130 -7.26 -3.13 -7.19
C SER A 130 -7.86 -2.21 -6.12
N PHE A 131 -7.62 -2.45 -4.83
CA PHE A 131 -8.24 -1.72 -3.70
C PHE A 131 -9.78 -1.62 -3.79
N GLY A 132 -10.43 -2.54 -4.50
CA GLY A 132 -11.87 -2.50 -4.80
C GLY A 132 -12.27 -1.59 -5.97
N ASN A 133 -11.41 -0.68 -6.42
CA ASN A 133 -11.60 0.15 -7.61
C ASN A 133 -10.29 0.35 -8.38
N THR A 134 -10.14 -0.35 -9.50
CA THR A 134 -8.91 -0.34 -10.31
C THR A 134 -8.58 1.02 -10.93
N GLU A 135 -9.60 1.77 -11.33
CA GLU A 135 -9.46 3.10 -11.93
C GLU A 135 -8.90 4.08 -10.90
N ALA A 136 -9.56 4.19 -9.74
CA ALA A 136 -9.12 5.07 -8.67
C ALA A 136 -7.73 4.69 -8.12
N ALA A 137 -7.41 3.39 -8.07
CA ALA A 137 -6.10 2.92 -7.65
C ALA A 137 -5.02 3.36 -8.65
N ALA A 138 -5.25 3.18 -9.96
CA ALA A 138 -4.31 3.62 -10.99
C ALA A 138 -4.11 5.15 -10.97
N GLU A 139 -5.20 5.92 -10.85
CA GLU A 139 -5.15 7.38 -10.71
C GLU A 139 -4.31 7.80 -9.48
N GLY A 140 -4.58 7.22 -8.32
CA GLY A 140 -3.85 7.51 -7.08
C GLY A 140 -2.36 7.22 -7.18
N ALA A 141 -1.98 6.10 -7.79
CA ALA A 141 -0.57 5.74 -7.99
C ALA A 141 0.13 6.69 -8.97
N VAL A 142 -0.47 6.94 -10.13
CA VAL A 142 0.16 7.77 -11.18
C VAL A 142 0.33 9.22 -10.71
N LEU A 143 -0.72 9.79 -10.10
CA LEU A 143 -0.69 11.19 -9.65
C LEU A 143 0.29 11.42 -8.49
N SER A 144 0.41 10.47 -7.56
CA SER A 144 1.31 10.58 -6.41
C SER A 144 2.79 10.40 -6.75
N LEU A 145 3.10 9.55 -7.73
CA LEU A 145 4.47 9.29 -8.16
C LEU A 145 5.04 10.41 -9.04
N TRP A 146 4.17 11.19 -9.69
CA TRP A 146 4.58 12.29 -10.53
C TRP A 146 5.27 13.39 -9.72
N CYS A 147 6.48 13.75 -10.13
CA CYS A 147 7.25 14.83 -9.54
C CYS A 147 8.03 15.54 -10.64
N ILE A 148 7.86 16.86 -10.74
CA ILE A 148 8.69 17.69 -11.63
C ILE A 148 10.03 17.94 -10.95
N LYS A 149 11.12 17.55 -11.61
CA LYS A 149 12.47 17.94 -11.20
C LYS A 149 12.77 19.29 -11.85
N ILE A 150 12.82 20.35 -11.04
CA ILE A 150 13.23 21.70 -11.43
C ILE A 150 14.73 21.84 -11.18
#